data_AF-A0A924CQR0-F1
#
_entry.id   AF-A0A924CQR0-F1
#
_cell.length_a   1.000
_cell.length_b   1.000
_cell.length_c   1.000
_cell.angle_alpha   90.00
_cell.angle_beta   90.00
_cell.angle_gamma   90.00
#
_symmetry.space_group_name_H-M   'P 1'
#
loop_
_entity.id
_entity.type
_entity.pdbx_description
1 polymer ?
#
loop_
_entity_poly.entity_id
_entity_poly.type
_entity_poly.pdbx_seq_one_letter_code
_entity_poly.pdbx_strand_id
1 'polypeptide(L)'
;LYRARALDLDLDLNLARDFARARDLAQDDVLKYQLQQLHDRLPDSSEDNKDQFNQWWRTHGFRWREDLRQVMIVHRNIGHDWQFTDDQKQLLEQYHDANLLLVELLNSDCYVSRHVRESIEETLLLPMEELRMRNVEVKE
;
A
#
# COMPACT_ATOMS: atom_id res chain seq x y z
N LEU A 1 9.91 10.84 23.73
CA LEU A 1 10.70 9.59 23.60
C LEU A 1 9.91 8.30 23.82
N TYR A 2 8.67 8.33 24.34
CA TYR A 2 7.83 7.12 24.50
C TYR A 2 6.90 6.80 23.31
N ARG A 3 6.75 7.70 22.33
CA ARG A 3 5.90 7.47 21.13
C ARG A 3 6.60 6.70 20.00
N ALA A 4 7.92 6.55 20.03
CA ALA A 4 8.67 5.87 18.97
C ALA A 4 8.66 4.33 19.09
N ARG A 5 8.33 3.76 20.28
CA ARG A 5 8.29 2.31 20.49
C ARG A 5 6.94 1.66 20.20
N ALA A 6 5.84 2.41 20.26
CA ALA A 6 4.49 1.88 20.01
C ALA A 6 4.16 1.79 18.51
N LEU A 7 4.80 2.61 17.67
CA LEU A 7 4.69 2.57 16.21
C LEU A 7 5.52 1.44 15.56
N ASP A 8 6.38 0.77 16.33
CA ASP A 8 7.26 -0.30 15.82
C ASP A 8 6.48 -1.62 15.66
N LEU A 9 5.67 -2.00 16.67
CA LEU A 9 4.93 -3.28 16.66
C LEU A 9 3.70 -3.28 15.73
N ASP A 10 3.05 -2.11 15.58
CA ASP A 10 1.91 -1.95 14.66
C ASP A 10 2.38 -1.90 13.19
N LEU A 11 3.61 -1.41 12.96
CA LEU A 11 4.28 -1.52 11.67
C LEU A 11 4.65 -3.00 11.41
N ASP A 12 5.15 -3.73 12.41
CA ASP A 12 5.56 -5.14 12.28
C ASP A 12 4.39 -6.09 11.89
N LEU A 13 3.20 -5.90 12.46
CA LEU A 13 2.01 -6.74 12.18
C LEU A 13 1.35 -6.41 10.83
N ASN A 14 1.32 -5.14 10.45
CA ASN A 14 0.78 -4.73 9.14
C ASN A 14 1.72 -5.15 8.01
N LEU A 15 3.04 -4.98 8.19
CA LEU A 15 4.03 -5.44 7.24
C LEU A 15 3.90 -6.96 7.01
N ALA A 16 3.84 -7.77 8.07
CA ALA A 16 3.72 -9.23 7.95
C ALA A 16 2.43 -9.68 7.23
N ARG A 17 1.30 -8.99 7.46
CA ARG A 17 0.03 -9.27 6.76
C ARG A 17 0.07 -8.84 5.29
N ASP A 18 0.67 -7.69 5.00
CA ASP A 18 0.84 -7.18 3.65
C ASP A 18 1.84 -8.04 2.86
N PHE A 19 2.87 -8.57 3.51
CA PHE A 19 3.80 -9.54 2.94
C PHE A 19 3.12 -10.85 2.54
N ALA A 20 2.33 -11.44 3.46
CA ALA A 20 1.64 -12.69 3.19
C ALA A 20 0.66 -12.53 2.03
N ARG A 21 -0.12 -11.44 2.01
CA ARG A 21 -1.01 -11.11 0.90
C ARG A 21 -0.27 -10.83 -0.40
N ALA A 22 0.84 -10.08 -0.37
CA ALA A 22 1.63 -9.78 -1.55
C ALA A 22 2.26 -11.03 -2.18
N ARG A 23 2.67 -12.00 -1.34
CA ARG A 23 3.19 -13.31 -1.77
C ARG A 23 2.10 -14.17 -2.40
N ASP A 24 0.92 -14.24 -1.77
CA ASP A 24 -0.19 -15.07 -2.23
C ASP A 24 -0.86 -14.50 -3.51
N LEU A 25 -0.84 -13.18 -3.68
CA LEU A 25 -1.37 -12.48 -4.86
C LEU A 25 -0.31 -12.18 -5.95
N ALA A 26 0.94 -12.59 -5.75
CA ALA A 26 1.97 -12.44 -6.79
C ALA A 26 1.71 -13.46 -7.91
N GLN A 27 1.38 -13.00 -9.10
CA GLN A 27 1.50 -13.82 -10.32
C GLN A 27 2.96 -13.84 -10.83
N ASP A 28 3.80 -12.97 -10.28
CA ASP A 28 5.22 -12.84 -10.60
C ASP A 28 6.07 -13.80 -9.75
N ASP A 29 6.65 -14.81 -10.39
CA ASP A 29 7.51 -15.81 -9.76
C ASP A 29 8.81 -15.21 -9.21
N VAL A 30 9.30 -14.11 -9.80
CA VAL A 30 10.49 -13.39 -9.33
C VAL A 30 10.20 -12.69 -8.00
N LEU A 31 9.05 -12.01 -7.92
CA LEU A 31 8.60 -11.38 -6.68
C LEU A 31 8.44 -12.43 -5.57
N LYS A 32 7.78 -13.56 -5.85
CA LYS A 32 7.62 -14.65 -4.87
C LYS A 32 8.97 -15.12 -4.33
N TYR A 33 9.92 -15.37 -5.21
CA TYR A 33 11.24 -15.83 -4.84
C TYR A 33 11.97 -14.81 -3.95
N GLN A 34 11.98 -13.53 -4.33
CA GLN A 34 12.62 -12.48 -3.54
C GLN A 34 11.99 -12.29 -2.16
N LEU A 35 10.66 -12.38 -2.07
CA LEU A 35 9.95 -12.33 -0.78
C LEU A 35 10.27 -13.55 0.08
N GLN A 36 10.44 -14.73 -0.51
CA GLN A 36 10.86 -15.93 0.23
C GLN A 36 12.29 -15.77 0.79
N GLN A 37 13.22 -15.26 -0.01
CA GLN A 37 14.60 -14.98 0.45
C GLN A 37 14.64 -13.93 1.58
N LEU A 38 13.70 -12.99 1.60
CA LEU A 38 13.51 -12.05 2.71
C LEU A 38 12.96 -12.75 3.95
N HIS A 39 11.95 -13.61 3.77
CA HIS A 39 11.33 -14.36 4.85
C HIS A 39 12.30 -15.31 5.54
N ASP A 40 13.13 -16.04 4.79
CA ASP A 40 14.08 -17.02 5.33
C ASP A 40 15.19 -16.41 6.19
N ARG A 41 15.36 -15.07 6.13
CA ARG A 41 16.29 -14.33 7.00
C ARG A 41 15.71 -14.01 8.38
N LEU A 42 14.39 -14.09 8.54
CA LEU A 42 13.75 -13.82 9.82
C LEU A 42 13.97 -14.99 10.78
N PRO A 43 14.38 -14.74 12.03
CA PRO A 43 14.36 -15.77 13.06
C PRO A 43 12.90 -16.13 13.42
N ASP A 44 12.73 -17.31 14.02
CA ASP A 44 11.44 -17.75 14.51
C ASP A 44 10.85 -16.73 15.50
N SER A 45 9.61 -16.31 15.24
CA SER A 45 8.88 -15.33 16.03
C SER A 45 7.99 -15.98 17.09
N SER A 46 8.14 -17.28 17.36
CA SER A 46 7.44 -17.98 18.43
C SER A 46 7.66 -17.31 19.80
N GLU A 47 6.74 -17.55 20.74
CA GLU A 47 6.82 -16.88 22.06
C GLU A 47 8.10 -17.20 22.81
N ASP A 48 8.65 -18.40 22.61
CA ASP A 48 9.89 -18.87 23.21
C ASP A 48 11.14 -18.16 22.64
N ASN A 49 11.04 -17.61 21.42
CA ASN A 49 12.16 -16.97 20.71
C ASN A 49 12.05 -15.44 20.62
N LYS A 50 11.07 -14.83 21.31
CA LYS A 50 10.84 -13.37 21.30
C LYS A 50 12.08 -12.53 21.58
N ASP A 51 12.91 -12.93 22.55
CA ASP A 51 14.11 -12.17 22.91
C ASP A 51 15.17 -12.23 21.80
N GLN A 52 15.33 -13.40 21.16
CA GLN A 52 16.23 -13.57 20.03
C GLN A 52 15.74 -12.78 18.81
N PHE A 53 14.44 -12.82 18.54
CA PHE A 53 13.80 -12.02 17.50
C PHE A 53 14.05 -10.52 17.73
N ASN A 54 13.82 -10.03 18.95
CA ASN A 54 14.05 -8.63 19.30
C ASN A 54 15.52 -8.20 19.12
N GLN A 55 16.47 -9.06 19.51
CA GLN A 55 17.91 -8.78 19.32
C GLN A 55 18.29 -8.74 17.84
N TRP A 56 17.76 -9.70 17.06
CA TRP A 56 17.96 -9.73 15.62
C TRP A 56 17.39 -8.48 14.96
N TRP A 57 16.16 -8.09 15.33
CA TRP A 57 15.47 -6.92 14.77
C TRP A 57 16.24 -5.62 15.02
N ARG A 58 16.78 -5.42 16.24
CA ARG A 58 17.62 -4.26 16.56
C ARG A 58 18.89 -4.17 15.71
N THR A 59 19.41 -5.30 15.26
CA THR A 59 20.69 -5.38 14.55
C THR A 59 20.50 -5.39 13.02
N HIS A 60 19.49 -6.10 12.54
CA HIS A 60 19.28 -6.39 11.11
C HIS A 60 17.97 -5.83 10.56
N GLY A 61 17.01 -5.46 11.40
CA GLY A 61 15.67 -5.05 10.99
C GLY A 61 15.66 -3.82 10.08
N PHE A 62 16.57 -2.85 10.29
CA PHE A 62 16.71 -1.72 9.37
C PHE A 62 17.07 -2.16 7.93
N ARG A 63 18.12 -2.97 7.78
CA ARG A 63 18.54 -3.47 6.46
C ARG A 63 17.46 -4.35 5.83
N TRP A 64 16.83 -5.20 6.63
CA TRP A 64 15.78 -6.08 6.15
C TRP A 64 14.56 -5.28 5.63
N ARG A 65 14.15 -4.22 6.33
CA ARG A 65 13.07 -3.32 5.87
C ARG A 65 13.43 -2.58 4.59
N GLU A 66 14.68 -2.12 4.44
CA GLU A 66 15.11 -1.47 3.20
C GLU A 66 15.17 -2.45 2.01
N ASP A 67 15.65 -3.67 2.22
CA ASP A 67 15.65 -4.71 1.17
C ASP A 67 14.22 -5.04 0.71
N LEU A 68 13.28 -5.19 1.66
CA LEU A 68 11.88 -5.33 1.33
C LEU A 68 11.39 -4.15 0.50
N ARG A 69 11.63 -2.93 0.99
CA ARG A 69 11.17 -1.71 0.34
C ARG A 69 11.64 -1.66 -1.11
N GLN A 70 12.88 -2.04 -1.40
CA GLN A 70 13.40 -2.14 -2.77
C GLN A 70 12.63 -3.16 -3.62
N VAL A 71 12.38 -4.36 -3.09
CA VAL A 71 11.57 -5.39 -3.78
C VAL A 71 10.17 -4.85 -4.10
N MET A 72 9.53 -4.16 -3.15
CA MET A 72 8.20 -3.60 -3.35
C MET A 72 8.19 -2.43 -4.34
N ILE A 73 9.23 -1.59 -4.35
CA ILE A 73 9.38 -0.52 -5.35
C ILE A 73 9.50 -1.13 -6.75
N VAL A 74 10.36 -2.14 -6.93
CA VAL A 74 10.64 -2.74 -8.25
C VAL A 74 9.42 -3.47 -8.80
N HIS A 75 8.76 -4.30 -7.98
CA HIS A 75 7.71 -5.20 -8.47
C HIS A 75 6.30 -4.64 -8.32
N ARG A 76 6.09 -3.68 -7.42
CA ARG A 76 4.76 -3.14 -7.10
C ARG A 76 4.70 -1.62 -7.20
N ASN A 77 5.83 -0.93 -7.41
CA ASN A 77 5.91 0.53 -7.44
C ASN A 77 5.40 1.19 -6.14
N ILE A 78 5.55 0.52 -5.00
CA ILE A 78 5.13 1.02 -3.68
C ILE A 78 6.33 1.12 -2.73
N GLY A 79 6.25 2.04 -1.75
CA GLY A 79 7.31 2.25 -0.76
C GLY A 79 8.30 3.35 -1.14
N HIS A 80 8.07 4.10 -2.21
CA HIS A 80 8.87 5.29 -2.53
C HIS A 80 8.83 6.32 -1.41
N ASP A 81 9.95 7.01 -1.22
CA ASP A 81 9.96 8.22 -0.41
C ASP A 81 9.72 9.39 -1.35
N TRP A 82 8.44 9.73 -1.47
CA TRP A 82 7.96 10.79 -2.36
C TRP A 82 8.34 12.19 -1.88
N GLN A 83 8.85 12.34 -0.65
CA GLN A 83 9.25 13.62 -0.07
C GLN A 83 8.13 14.67 -0.13
N PHE A 84 6.87 14.24 0.04
CA PHE A 84 5.73 15.14 0.00
C PHE A 84 5.77 16.17 1.14
N THR A 85 5.42 17.41 0.80
CA THR A 85 5.14 18.45 1.80
C THR A 85 3.87 18.12 2.57
N ASP A 86 3.66 18.75 3.72
CA ASP A 86 2.45 18.53 4.50
C ASP A 86 1.19 18.98 3.75
N ASP A 87 1.27 20.08 2.98
CA ASP A 87 0.19 20.52 2.09
C ASP A 87 -0.15 19.47 1.02
N GLN A 88 0.88 18.82 0.44
CA GLN A 88 0.68 17.76 -0.56
C GLN A 88 0.04 16.51 0.06
N LYS A 89 0.43 16.14 1.28
CA LYS A 89 -0.21 15.03 2.02
C LYS A 89 -1.68 15.34 2.30
N GLN A 90 -1.96 16.55 2.77
CA GLN A 90 -3.34 16.97 3.05
C GLN A 90 -4.20 16.95 1.77
N LEU A 91 -3.64 17.36 0.63
CA LEU A 91 -4.34 17.27 -0.65
C LEU A 91 -4.62 15.83 -1.07
N LEU A 92 -3.67 14.91 -0.85
CA LEU A 92 -3.85 13.49 -1.11
C LEU A 92 -4.91 12.86 -0.18
N GLU A 93 -4.93 13.24 1.10
CA GLU A 93 -5.96 12.82 2.06
C GLU A 93 -7.35 13.29 1.59
N GLN A 94 -7.50 14.57 1.22
CA GLN A 94 -8.77 15.08 0.69
C GLN A 94 -9.22 14.35 -0.58
N TYR A 95 -8.28 14.07 -1.49
CA TYR A 95 -8.56 13.30 -2.70
C TYR A 95 -9.02 11.87 -2.36
N HIS A 96 -8.33 11.21 -1.44
CA HIS A 96 -8.71 9.88 -0.96
C HIS A 96 -10.11 9.89 -0.35
N ASP A 97 -10.39 10.82 0.58
CA ASP A 97 -11.65 10.88 1.30
C ASP A 97 -12.83 11.19 0.37
N ALA A 98 -12.64 12.05 -0.63
CA ALA A 98 -13.64 12.31 -1.65
C ALA A 98 -13.96 11.06 -2.49
N ASN A 99 -12.94 10.29 -2.88
CA ASN A 99 -13.14 9.05 -3.63
C ASN A 99 -13.76 7.95 -2.76
N LEU A 100 -13.38 7.85 -1.48
CA LEU A 100 -13.99 6.91 -0.54
C LEU A 100 -15.48 7.21 -0.38
N LEU A 101 -15.84 8.48 -0.19
CA LEU A 101 -17.24 8.91 -0.13
C LEU A 101 -18.02 8.54 -1.39
N LEU A 102 -17.44 8.72 -2.58
CA LEU A 102 -18.07 8.30 -3.83
C LEU A 102 -18.34 6.79 -3.86
N VAL A 103 -17.39 5.97 -3.43
CA VAL A 103 -17.54 4.51 -3.36
C VAL A 103 -18.63 4.12 -2.34
N GLU A 104 -18.64 4.74 -1.17
CA GLU A 104 -19.67 4.50 -0.15
C GLU A 104 -21.06 4.85 -0.67
N LEU A 105 -21.19 5.99 -1.37
CA LEU A 105 -22.45 6.39 -1.99
C LEU A 105 -22.89 5.40 -3.07
N LEU A 106 -21.98 4.98 -3.94
CA LEU A 106 -22.28 3.97 -4.97
C LEU A 106 -22.71 2.62 -4.38
N ASN A 107 -22.18 2.24 -3.21
CA ASN A 107 -22.54 0.99 -2.53
C ASN A 107 -23.76 1.10 -1.61
N SER A 108 -24.29 2.31 -1.41
CA SER A 108 -25.53 2.56 -0.67
C SER A 108 -26.77 2.39 -1.58
N ASP A 109 -27.97 2.59 -1.04
CA ASP A 109 -29.23 2.63 -1.80
C ASP A 109 -29.35 3.86 -2.73
N CYS A 110 -28.24 4.51 -3.09
CA CYS A 110 -28.19 5.62 -4.02
C CYS A 110 -28.66 5.18 -5.40
N TYR A 111 -29.77 5.77 -5.86
CA TYR A 111 -30.26 5.54 -7.22
C TYR A 111 -29.49 6.42 -8.21
N VAL A 112 -28.59 5.79 -8.96
CA VAL A 112 -27.94 6.35 -10.14
C VAL A 112 -28.25 5.47 -11.35
N SER A 113 -28.38 6.08 -12.52
CA SER A 113 -28.54 5.29 -13.75
C SER A 113 -27.31 4.41 -13.96
N ARG A 114 -27.50 3.24 -14.58
CA ARG A 114 -26.41 2.30 -14.88
C ARG A 114 -25.26 2.97 -15.62
N HIS A 115 -25.57 3.78 -16.63
CA HIS A 115 -24.56 4.49 -17.42
C HIS A 115 -23.73 5.48 -16.59
N VAL A 116 -24.38 6.20 -15.66
CA VAL A 116 -23.67 7.12 -14.77
C VAL A 116 -22.77 6.36 -13.80
N ARG A 117 -23.23 5.23 -13.25
CA ARG A 117 -22.42 4.37 -12.39
C ARG A 117 -21.18 3.86 -13.10
N GLU A 118 -21.34 3.29 -14.30
CA GLU A 118 -20.23 2.79 -15.12
C GLU A 118 -19.22 3.91 -15.41
N SER A 119 -19.69 5.12 -15.77
CA SER A 119 -18.81 6.28 -15.97
C SER A 119 -18.03 6.68 -14.72
N ILE A 120 -18.65 6.67 -13.55
CA ILE A 120 -17.96 6.97 -12.28
C ILE A 120 -16.92 5.88 -12.00
N GLU A 121 -17.28 4.61 -12.08
CA GLU A 121 -16.39 3.47 -11.81
C GLU A 121 -15.18 3.44 -12.76
N GLU A 122 -15.38 3.73 -14.04
CA GLU A 122 -14.31 3.78 -15.05
C GLU A 122 -13.36 4.97 -14.89
N THR A 123 -13.83 6.04 -14.25
CA THR A 123 -13.04 7.28 -14.07
C THR A 123 -12.49 7.43 -12.66
N LEU A 124 -12.96 6.60 -11.73
CA LEU A 124 -12.53 6.60 -10.33
C LEU A 124 -11.03 6.31 -10.27
N LEU A 125 -10.29 7.20 -9.60
CA LEU A 125 -8.82 7.12 -9.45
C LEU A 125 -7.99 7.30 -10.74
N LEU A 126 -8.60 7.68 -11.87
CA LEU A 126 -7.81 7.99 -13.06
C LEU A 126 -6.97 9.26 -12.85
N PRO A 127 -5.76 9.32 -13.44
CA PRO A 127 -4.98 10.53 -13.51
C PRO A 127 -5.78 11.68 -14.14
N MET A 128 -5.59 12.90 -13.63
CA MET A 128 -6.29 14.08 -14.14
C MET A 128 -6.08 14.31 -15.64
N GLU A 129 -4.94 13.87 -16.17
CA GLU A 129 -4.61 13.97 -17.60
C GLU A 129 -5.48 13.04 -18.45
N GLU A 130 -5.73 11.81 -18.00
CA GLU A 130 -6.60 10.86 -18.70
C GLU A 130 -8.06 11.34 -18.72
N LEU A 131 -8.51 11.92 -17.61
CA LEU A 131 -9.83 12.54 -17.52
C LEU A 131 -9.98 13.75 -18.45
N ARG A 132 -8.91 14.53 -18.65
CA ARG A 132 -8.91 15.65 -19.60
C ARG A 132 -9.01 15.18 -21.04
N MET A 133 -8.26 14.15 -21.42
CA MET A 133 -8.29 13.60 -22.77
C MET A 133 -9.68 13.04 -23.14
N ARG A 134 -10.31 12.28 -22.23
CA ARG A 134 -11.68 11.76 -22.44
C ARG A 134 -12.72 12.87 -22.65
N ASN A 135 -12.59 14.00 -21.96
CA ASN A 135 -13.51 15.14 -22.10
C ASN A 135 -13.33 15.95 -23.40
N VAL A 136 -12.20 15.78 -24.09
CA VAL A 136 -11.96 16.37 -25.43
C VAL A 136 -12.59 15.49 -26.50
N GLU A 137 -12.45 14.17 -26.41
CA GLU A 137 -13.02 13.22 -27.38
C GLU A 137 -14.55 13.20 -27.39
N VAL A 138 -15.22 13.48 -26.27
CA VAL A 138 -16.69 13.56 -26.20
C VAL A 138 -17.24 14.86 -26.84
N LYS A 139 -16.36 15.83 -27.14
CA LYS A 139 -16.74 17.13 -27.73
C LYS A 139 -16.51 17.22 -29.24
N GLU A 140 -15.92 16.21 -29.87
CA GLU A 140 -15.79 16.07 -31.33
C GLU A 140 -16.82 15.08 -31.90
#